data_AF-A0A286EV84-F1
#
_entry.id   AF-A0A286EV84-F1
#
_cell.length_a   1.000
_cell.length_b   1.000
_cell.length_c   1.000
_cell.angle_alpha   90.00
_cell.angle_beta   90.00
_cell.angle_gamma   90.00
#
_symmetry.space_group_name_H-M   'P 1'
#
loop_
_entity.id
_entity.type
_entity.pdbx_description
1 polymer ?
#
loop_
_entity_poly.entity_id
_entity_poly.type
_entity_poly.pdbx_seq_one_letter_code
_entity_poly.pdbx_strand_id
1 'polypeptide(L)'
;METRTDVRTDLDFASSTLAVAAPGAGDGYWAGGPSAIQGGDAIYLAYRLRRPVNEGRGYANVVARSVDGVRFETLCTLTRDDLVCASLERPALVRRPDGGWRIYVSLSTPGSKHWWIDAFDAEDPADLADGQRVTAWPGDALTAVKDPVVIVDADGNWHAWICCHPLDEAGAEDRMTTRYASSIDGLTWTWGDVVLSPPRTGWDRRGRRVAAILPRADGSVTGFYDGRADASENWYERTSTLTGPSIGAALTASSAEIAESPHGRHTLRYASVVDLGDGTGRAYFEAASDDGSNQIRTQLISL
;
A
#
# COMPACT_ATOMS: atom_id res chain seq x y z
N MET A 1 18.23 -11.56 -19.24
CA MET A 1 16.89 -11.76 -18.68
C MET A 1 16.03 -10.66 -19.28
N GLU A 2 15.32 -10.98 -20.37
CA GLU A 2 14.42 -10.04 -21.05
C GLU A 2 13.39 -9.54 -20.03
N THR A 3 13.36 -8.23 -19.80
CA THR A 3 12.24 -7.58 -19.11
C THR A 3 10.99 -7.89 -19.92
N ARG A 4 10.09 -8.73 -19.39
CA ARG A 4 8.83 -9.07 -20.06
C ARG A 4 8.03 -7.76 -20.22
N THR A 5 7.83 -7.35 -21.47
CA THR A 5 7.19 -6.09 -21.88
C THR A 5 5.71 -6.24 -22.20
N ASP A 6 5.14 -7.43 -22.08
CA ASP A 6 3.74 -7.66 -22.45
C ASP A 6 2.80 -6.96 -21.46
N VAL A 7 1.93 -6.11 -22.01
CA VAL A 7 0.91 -5.38 -21.25
C VAL A 7 -0.25 -6.33 -20.94
N ARG A 8 -0.68 -6.40 -19.67
CA ARG A 8 -1.75 -7.29 -19.19
C ARG A 8 -2.96 -6.54 -18.65
N THR A 9 -4.12 -7.18 -18.57
CA THR A 9 -5.32 -6.57 -17.95
C THR A 9 -5.44 -6.88 -16.46
N ASP A 10 -4.63 -7.81 -15.95
CA ASP A 10 -4.65 -8.37 -14.60
C ASP A 10 -3.25 -8.35 -13.96
N LEU A 11 -3.17 -8.58 -12.64
CA LEU A 11 -1.90 -8.79 -11.94
C LEU A 11 -1.57 -10.29 -11.99
N ASP A 12 -0.37 -10.62 -12.48
CA ASP A 12 0.04 -12.02 -12.64
C ASP A 12 1.47 -12.22 -12.09
N PHE A 13 1.61 -13.16 -11.16
CA PHE A 13 2.93 -13.54 -10.70
C PHE A 13 3.76 -14.09 -11.85
N ALA A 14 3.29 -15.00 -12.70
CA ALA A 14 4.17 -15.65 -13.68
C ALA A 14 4.77 -14.68 -14.71
N SER A 15 4.04 -13.62 -15.07
CA SER A 15 4.44 -12.62 -16.06
C SER A 15 5.22 -11.43 -15.49
N SER A 16 5.30 -11.29 -14.17
CA SER A 16 5.98 -10.16 -13.53
C SER A 16 7.49 -10.36 -13.37
N THR A 17 8.19 -9.26 -13.13
CA THR A 17 9.64 -9.18 -12.88
C THR A 17 9.90 -8.82 -11.43
N LEU A 18 10.99 -9.32 -10.84
CA LEU A 18 11.41 -8.92 -9.50
C LEU A 18 11.85 -7.44 -9.50
N ALA A 19 11.26 -6.62 -8.62
CA ALA A 19 11.68 -5.24 -8.40
C ALA A 19 12.49 -5.09 -7.10
N VAL A 20 12.01 -5.70 -6.00
CA VAL A 20 12.71 -5.68 -4.69
C VAL A 20 12.64 -7.06 -4.06
N ALA A 21 13.81 -7.63 -3.78
CA ALA A 21 13.93 -8.89 -3.04
C ALA A 21 13.62 -8.70 -1.55
N ALA A 22 13.12 -9.76 -0.91
CA ALA A 22 13.00 -9.79 0.54
C ALA A 22 14.39 -9.65 1.21
N PRO A 23 14.46 -9.14 2.46
CA PRO A 23 15.74 -8.99 3.17
C PRO A 23 16.33 -10.31 3.69
N GLY A 24 15.70 -11.45 3.38
CA GLY A 24 16.07 -12.80 3.74
C GLY A 24 15.10 -13.81 3.14
N ALA A 25 15.37 -15.10 3.28
CA ALA A 25 14.54 -16.18 2.77
C ALA A 25 13.63 -16.78 3.86
N GLY A 26 12.48 -17.33 3.47
CA GLY A 26 11.57 -18.03 4.37
C GLY A 26 10.50 -17.17 5.05
N ASP A 27 9.64 -17.87 5.79
CA ASP A 27 8.47 -17.32 6.46
C ASP A 27 8.83 -16.10 7.33
N GLY A 28 8.13 -15.00 7.09
CA GLY A 28 8.29 -13.78 7.88
C GLY A 28 9.30 -12.77 7.34
N TYR A 29 10.05 -13.08 6.27
CA TYR A 29 10.85 -12.11 5.51
C TYR A 29 10.06 -11.48 4.35
N TRP A 30 9.94 -10.14 4.36
CA TRP A 30 9.07 -9.41 3.42
C TRP A 30 9.78 -8.15 2.94
N ALA A 31 9.84 -7.96 1.62
CA ALA A 31 9.79 -6.66 0.98
C ALA A 31 8.38 -6.48 0.43
N GLY A 32 7.71 -5.38 0.77
CA GLY A 32 6.27 -5.33 0.58
C GLY A 32 5.60 -3.98 0.82
N GLY A 33 4.28 -3.93 0.72
CA GLY A 33 3.48 -2.71 0.80
C GLY A 33 3.97 -1.58 -0.11
N PRO A 34 4.12 -1.78 -1.43
CA PRO A 34 4.63 -0.72 -2.30
C PRO A 34 3.66 0.47 -2.39
N SER A 35 4.26 1.65 -2.55
CA SER A 35 3.63 2.88 -3.02
C SER A 35 4.56 3.52 -4.04
N ALA A 36 4.12 3.55 -5.29
CA ALA A 36 4.88 4.05 -6.42
C ALA A 36 4.24 5.30 -7.00
N ILE A 37 5.06 6.28 -7.37
CA ILE A 37 4.64 7.47 -8.10
C ILE A 37 5.66 7.80 -9.21
N GLN A 38 5.21 8.47 -10.26
CA GLN A 38 6.10 9.05 -11.26
C GLN A 38 6.56 10.44 -10.81
N GLY A 39 7.85 10.73 -10.98
CA GLY A 39 8.44 12.04 -10.74
C GLY A 39 9.48 12.37 -11.81
N GLY A 40 9.12 13.27 -12.74
CA GLY A 40 9.98 13.58 -13.88
C GLY A 40 10.16 12.36 -14.79
N ASP A 41 11.42 11.98 -15.03
CA ASP A 41 11.82 10.84 -15.86
C ASP A 41 11.98 9.53 -15.08
N ALA A 42 11.64 9.51 -13.78
CA ALA A 42 11.86 8.38 -12.90
C ALA A 42 10.59 7.94 -12.18
N ILE A 43 10.60 6.69 -11.73
CA ILE A 43 9.64 6.13 -10.79
C ILE A 43 10.29 6.12 -9.40
N TYR A 44 9.53 6.59 -8.42
CA TYR A 44 9.89 6.50 -7.01
C TYR A 44 9.03 5.45 -6.35
N LEU A 45 9.64 4.61 -5.53
CA LEU A 45 9.00 3.51 -4.83
C LEU A 45 9.30 3.62 -3.34
N ALA A 46 8.24 3.78 -2.55
CA ALA A 46 8.29 3.56 -1.11
C ALA A 46 7.79 2.15 -0.79
N TYR A 47 8.47 1.45 0.12
CA TYR A 47 8.08 0.11 0.51
C TYR A 47 8.53 -0.23 1.93
N ARG A 48 7.98 -1.30 2.50
CA ARG A 48 8.34 -1.86 3.81
C ARG A 48 9.34 -3.00 3.67
N LEU A 49 10.23 -3.09 4.66
CA LEU A 49 11.01 -4.29 4.97
C LEU A 49 10.56 -4.90 6.30
N ARG A 50 10.47 -6.22 6.34
CA ARG A 50 10.03 -7.00 7.51
C ARG A 50 10.90 -8.24 7.71
N ARG A 51 11.13 -8.57 8.97
CA ARG A 51 11.69 -9.83 9.45
C ARG A 51 10.63 -10.66 10.18
N PRO A 52 10.92 -11.94 10.49
CA PRO A 52 10.09 -12.74 11.39
C PRO A 52 9.72 -12.00 12.68
N VAL A 53 8.59 -12.35 13.28
CA VAL A 53 8.03 -11.61 14.44
C VAL A 53 9.01 -11.58 15.62
N ASN A 54 9.72 -12.69 15.85
CA ASN A 54 10.76 -12.85 16.86
C ASN A 54 12.09 -12.14 16.53
N GLU A 55 12.18 -11.46 15.38
CA GLU A 55 13.38 -10.80 14.86
C GLU A 55 13.17 -9.29 14.57
N GLY A 56 12.10 -8.70 15.13
CA GLY A 56 11.84 -7.25 15.05
C GLY A 56 10.74 -6.82 14.09
N ARG A 57 10.06 -7.76 13.40
CA ARG A 57 8.91 -7.49 12.49
C ARG A 57 9.21 -6.40 11.44
N GLY A 58 8.25 -5.53 11.12
CA GLY A 58 8.39 -4.47 10.11
C GLY A 58 9.35 -3.41 10.62
N TYR A 59 10.61 -3.48 10.18
CA TYR A 59 11.70 -2.73 10.80
C TYR A 59 12.07 -1.47 10.02
N ALA A 60 11.66 -1.36 8.75
CA ALA A 60 11.98 -0.19 7.93
C ALA A 60 10.91 0.11 6.87
N ASN A 61 10.76 1.39 6.53
CA ASN A 61 10.26 1.84 5.24
C ASN A 61 11.41 2.44 4.43
N VAL A 62 11.54 2.06 3.16
CA VAL A 62 12.59 2.50 2.25
C VAL A 62 11.97 3.35 1.15
N VAL A 63 12.63 4.45 0.77
CA VAL A 63 12.31 5.23 -0.43
C VAL A 63 13.42 5.01 -1.44
N ALA A 64 13.06 4.66 -2.67
CA ALA A 64 14.01 4.36 -3.72
C ALA A 64 13.58 4.94 -5.07
N ARG A 65 14.53 5.13 -5.99
CA ARG A 65 14.32 5.71 -7.32
C ARG A 65 14.77 4.74 -8.41
N SER A 66 14.05 4.74 -9.54
CA SER A 66 14.40 3.95 -10.72
C SER A 66 14.08 4.71 -12.01
N VAL A 67 14.97 4.63 -13.00
CA VAL A 67 14.74 5.15 -14.36
C VAL A 67 14.16 4.10 -15.31
N ASP A 68 14.23 2.81 -14.95
CA ASP A 68 13.70 1.70 -15.77
C ASP A 68 12.45 1.05 -15.15
N GLY A 69 12.07 1.45 -13.93
CA GLY A 69 10.95 0.90 -13.16
C GLY A 69 11.16 -0.53 -12.69
N VAL A 70 12.40 -1.02 -12.68
CA VAL A 70 12.75 -2.39 -12.28
C VAL A 70 13.91 -2.40 -11.29
N ARG A 71 14.99 -1.67 -11.58
CA ARG A 71 16.17 -1.56 -10.73
C ARG A 71 16.11 -0.26 -9.95
N PHE A 72 16.08 -0.38 -8.63
CA PHE A 72 15.91 0.73 -7.72
C PHE A 72 17.20 1.03 -6.95
N GLU A 73 17.54 2.31 -6.88
CA GLU A 73 18.56 2.86 -5.99
C GLU A 73 17.87 3.42 -4.74
N THR A 74 18.30 2.99 -3.56
CA THR A 74 17.78 3.50 -2.29
C THR A 74 18.21 4.94 -2.07
N LEU A 75 17.26 5.81 -1.75
CA LEU A 75 17.49 7.21 -1.40
C LEU A 75 17.58 7.39 0.12
N CYS A 76 16.60 6.86 0.85
CA CYS A 76 16.56 6.98 2.30
C CYS A 76 15.81 5.80 2.95
N THR A 77 15.91 5.68 4.27
CA THR A 77 15.27 4.61 5.04
C THR A 77 14.79 5.15 6.38
N LEU A 78 13.51 5.00 6.66
CA LEU A 78 12.88 5.30 7.95
C LEU A 78 12.86 4.00 8.77
N THR A 79 13.50 3.98 9.94
CA THR A 79 13.55 2.77 10.78
C THR A 79 12.55 2.84 11.93
N ARG A 80 12.04 1.69 12.36
CA ARG A 80 11.13 1.63 13.51
C ARG A 80 11.78 2.13 14.81
N ASP A 81 13.11 2.00 14.92
CA ASP A 81 13.86 2.31 16.14
C ASP A 81 13.97 3.84 16.29
N ASP A 82 14.29 4.54 15.20
CA ASP A 82 14.31 6.02 15.16
C ASP A 82 12.91 6.61 15.39
N LEU A 83 11.87 5.90 14.91
CA LEU A 83 10.48 6.32 15.05
C LEU A 83 9.84 5.90 16.38
N VAL A 84 10.57 5.13 17.20
CA VAL A 84 10.14 4.60 18.52
C VAL A 84 8.80 3.87 18.43
N CYS A 85 8.65 3.01 17.42
CA CYS A 85 7.45 2.19 17.22
C CYS A 85 7.76 0.69 17.24
N ALA A 86 6.75 -0.14 17.48
CA ALA A 86 6.96 -1.60 17.49
C ALA A 86 7.15 -2.20 16.09
N SER A 87 6.57 -1.56 15.07
CA SER A 87 6.58 -2.03 13.69
C SER A 87 6.10 -0.93 12.77
N LEU A 88 6.63 -0.96 11.55
CA LEU A 88 6.15 -0.18 10.40
C LEU A 88 5.33 -1.07 9.46
N GLU A 89 4.35 -0.52 8.75
CA GLU A 89 3.57 -1.18 7.67
C GLU A 89 3.66 -0.37 6.37
N ARG A 90 2.69 -0.52 5.45
CA ARG A 90 2.72 0.09 4.13
C ARG A 90 2.87 1.62 4.22
N PRO A 91 3.86 2.21 3.51
CA PRO A 91 3.94 3.64 3.32
C PRO A 91 3.05 4.12 2.16
N ALA A 92 2.77 5.42 2.11
CA ALA A 92 2.25 6.11 0.93
C ALA A 92 3.14 7.30 0.59
N LEU A 93 3.74 7.30 -0.60
CA LEU A 93 4.61 8.37 -1.10
C LEU A 93 3.81 9.31 -2.00
N VAL A 94 3.96 10.62 -1.79
CA VAL A 94 3.26 11.65 -2.54
C VAL A 94 4.23 12.77 -2.89
N ARG A 95 4.14 13.29 -4.11
CA ARG A 95 4.75 14.56 -4.48
C ARG A 95 3.77 15.67 -4.12
N ARG A 96 4.18 16.60 -3.25
CA ARG A 96 3.25 17.62 -2.75
C ARG A 96 2.95 18.67 -3.84
N PRO A 97 1.73 19.25 -3.88
CA PRO A 97 1.37 20.27 -4.87
C PRO A 97 2.19 21.56 -4.76
N ASP A 98 2.66 21.89 -3.56
CA ASP A 98 3.50 23.06 -3.27
C ASP A 98 4.99 22.82 -3.55
N GLY A 99 5.37 21.62 -3.97
CA GLY A 99 6.76 21.21 -4.16
C GLY A 99 7.26 20.32 -3.02
N GLY A 100 8.33 19.58 -3.29
CA GLY A 100 8.85 18.59 -2.37
C GLY A 100 8.00 17.32 -2.28
N TRP A 101 8.21 16.59 -1.19
CA TRP A 101 7.82 15.21 -1.01
C TRP A 101 7.19 14.99 0.35
N ARG A 102 6.25 14.05 0.40
CA ARG A 102 5.65 13.54 1.62
C ARG A 102 5.63 12.02 1.59
N ILE A 103 5.96 11.40 2.72
CA ILE A 103 5.68 9.99 2.96
C ILE A 103 4.77 9.85 4.18
N TYR A 104 3.68 9.11 4.05
CA TYR A 104 2.89 8.62 5.17
C TYR A 104 3.40 7.25 5.57
N VAL A 105 3.67 7.03 6.86
CA VAL A 105 4.12 5.74 7.38
C VAL A 105 3.17 5.26 8.47
N SER A 106 2.77 3.99 8.38
CA SER A 106 1.91 3.35 9.38
C SER A 106 2.76 2.76 10.49
N LEU A 107 2.51 3.15 11.74
CA LEU A 107 3.30 2.76 12.92
C LEU A 107 2.40 2.05 13.95
N SER A 108 2.94 1.06 14.65
CA SER A 108 2.24 0.37 15.75
C SER A 108 2.76 0.76 17.12
N THR A 109 1.87 0.90 18.09
CA THR A 109 2.23 1.29 19.46
C THR A 109 2.90 0.10 20.17
N PRO A 110 4.07 0.29 20.80
CA PRO A 110 4.71 -0.78 21.56
C PRO A 110 3.77 -1.39 22.60
N GLY A 111 3.70 -2.72 22.61
CA GLY A 111 2.89 -3.47 23.58
C GLY A 111 1.37 -3.45 23.36
N SER A 112 0.87 -2.93 22.22
CA SER A 112 -0.57 -2.92 21.94
C SER A 112 -0.91 -3.32 20.50
N LYS A 113 -2.20 -3.34 20.16
CA LYS A 113 -2.73 -3.58 18.81
C LYS A 113 -3.00 -2.27 18.05
N HIS A 114 -2.77 -1.13 18.68
CA HIS A 114 -3.04 0.18 18.12
C HIS A 114 -2.05 0.52 16.99
N TRP A 115 -2.59 1.08 15.90
CA TRP A 115 -1.83 1.64 14.78
C TRP A 115 -2.26 3.08 14.52
N TRP A 116 -1.28 3.90 14.15
CA TRP A 116 -1.49 5.27 13.70
C TRP A 116 -0.64 5.54 12.45
N ILE A 117 -0.82 6.71 11.84
CA ILE A 117 -0.09 7.14 10.65
C ILE A 117 0.51 8.53 10.89
N ASP A 118 1.82 8.64 10.69
CA ASP A 118 2.54 9.91 10.63
C ASP A 118 2.89 10.25 9.18
N ALA A 119 2.96 11.53 8.87
CA ALA A 119 3.48 12.12 7.65
C ALA A 119 4.87 12.73 7.90
N PHE A 120 5.76 12.63 6.91
CA PHE A 120 7.09 13.23 6.90
C PHE A 120 7.27 14.04 5.63
N ASP A 121 7.64 15.30 5.79
CA ASP A 121 7.83 16.26 4.70
C ASP A 121 9.30 16.61 4.50
N ALA A 122 9.73 16.63 3.24
CA ALA A 122 11.05 17.09 2.85
C ALA A 122 11.04 17.69 1.44
N GLU A 123 12.02 18.52 1.11
CA GLU A 123 12.15 19.09 -0.24
C GLU A 123 12.70 18.07 -1.24
N ASP A 124 13.61 17.19 -0.79
CA ASP A 124 14.17 16.07 -1.56
C ASP A 124 13.69 14.73 -0.97
N PRO A 125 13.37 13.72 -1.80
CA PRO A 125 12.93 12.43 -1.28
C PRO A 125 14.02 11.70 -0.47
N ALA A 126 15.30 11.99 -0.70
CA ALA A 126 16.40 11.45 0.10
C ALA A 126 16.41 11.99 1.54
N ASP A 127 15.78 13.14 1.79
CA ASP A 127 15.76 13.78 3.10
C ASP A 127 14.53 13.39 3.94
N LEU A 128 13.61 12.57 3.41
CA LEU A 128 12.35 12.21 4.09
C LEU A 128 12.54 11.51 5.44
N ALA A 129 13.66 10.81 5.65
CA ALA A 129 13.94 10.16 6.94
C ALA A 129 14.16 11.16 8.08
N ASP A 130 14.66 12.36 7.76
CA ASP A 130 14.90 13.47 8.68
C ASP A 130 13.86 14.60 8.49
N GLY A 131 12.80 14.32 7.72
CA GLY A 131 11.77 15.28 7.34
C GLY A 131 10.93 15.78 8.52
N GLN A 132 10.15 16.84 8.28
CA GLN A 132 9.22 17.36 9.27
C GLN A 132 8.10 16.35 9.53
N ARG A 133 8.07 15.78 10.74
CA ARG A 133 7.11 14.77 11.17
C ARG A 133 5.84 15.39 11.75
N VAL A 134 4.68 14.94 11.28
CA VAL A 134 3.35 15.32 11.80
C VAL A 134 2.47 14.07 11.88
N THR A 135 1.71 13.90 12.96
CA THR A 135 0.70 12.83 13.04
C THR A 135 -0.54 13.20 12.23
N ALA A 136 -0.79 12.47 11.14
CA ALA A 136 -1.91 12.72 10.22
C ALA A 136 -3.19 12.00 10.68
N TRP A 137 -3.06 10.74 11.12
CA TRP A 137 -4.17 9.98 11.67
C TRP A 137 -3.73 9.25 12.94
N PRO A 138 -4.13 9.75 14.13
CA PRO A 138 -3.68 9.19 15.39
C PRO A 138 -4.30 7.83 15.72
N GLY A 139 -5.37 7.42 15.04
CA GLY A 139 -6.26 6.36 15.53
C GLY A 139 -7.01 6.81 16.78
N ASP A 140 -7.64 5.87 17.48
CA ASP A 140 -8.24 6.09 18.79
C ASP A 140 -8.32 4.79 19.61
N ALA A 141 -8.98 4.84 20.77
CA ALA A 141 -9.12 3.71 21.68
C ALA A 141 -9.93 2.52 21.08
N LEU A 142 -10.74 2.77 20.06
CA LEU A 142 -11.63 1.80 19.43
C LEU A 142 -11.17 1.43 18.01
N THR A 143 -10.33 2.24 17.38
CA THR A 143 -9.94 2.09 15.97
C THR A 143 -8.46 2.32 15.76
N ALA A 144 -7.78 1.30 15.24
CA ALA A 144 -6.44 1.43 14.66
C ALA A 144 -6.54 1.79 13.17
N VAL A 145 -5.63 2.62 12.68
CA VAL A 145 -5.58 3.08 11.28
C VAL A 145 -4.21 2.83 10.66
N LYS A 146 -4.19 2.33 9.42
CA LYS A 146 -2.94 2.05 8.69
C LYS A 146 -3.15 1.93 7.18
N ASP A 147 -2.06 1.63 6.47
CA ASP A 147 -1.99 1.28 5.06
C ASP A 147 -2.71 2.27 4.14
N PRO A 148 -2.44 3.59 4.26
CA PRO A 148 -3.16 4.59 3.48
C PRO A 148 -2.86 4.43 1.97
N VAL A 149 -3.86 4.70 1.15
CA VAL A 149 -3.70 5.07 -0.26
C VAL A 149 -4.02 6.55 -0.36
N VAL A 150 -3.09 7.35 -0.86
CA VAL A 150 -3.25 8.80 -0.97
C VAL A 150 -3.06 9.22 -2.42
N ILE A 151 -3.97 10.04 -2.93
CA ILE A 151 -3.84 10.71 -4.22
C ILE A 151 -4.10 12.21 -4.03
N VAL A 152 -3.50 13.02 -4.90
CA VAL A 152 -3.85 14.42 -5.05
C VAL A 152 -4.50 14.60 -6.41
N ASP A 153 -5.65 15.25 -6.46
CA ASP A 153 -6.32 15.57 -7.73
C ASP A 153 -5.63 16.77 -8.45
N ALA A 154 -6.11 17.08 -9.65
CA ALA A 154 -5.57 18.16 -10.47
C ALA A 154 -5.80 19.56 -9.86
N ASP A 155 -6.79 19.71 -8.97
CA ASP A 155 -7.10 20.96 -8.27
C ASP A 155 -6.28 21.11 -6.98
N GLY A 156 -5.46 20.11 -6.64
CA GLY A 156 -4.63 20.10 -5.43
C GLY A 156 -5.34 19.57 -4.19
N ASN A 157 -6.54 19.02 -4.31
CA ASN A 157 -7.23 18.39 -3.18
C ASN A 157 -6.66 17.02 -2.89
N TRP A 158 -6.55 16.70 -1.60
CA TRP A 158 -6.01 15.46 -1.12
C TRP A 158 -7.12 14.47 -0.80
N HIS A 159 -6.93 13.24 -1.21
CA HIS A 159 -7.86 12.13 -1.03
C HIS A 159 -7.12 10.94 -0.45
N ALA A 160 -7.68 10.33 0.60
CA ALA A 160 -7.12 9.15 1.23
C ALA A 160 -8.16 8.05 1.41
N TRP A 161 -7.72 6.80 1.24
CA TRP A 161 -8.42 5.59 1.61
C TRP A 161 -7.60 4.89 2.68
N ILE A 162 -8.14 4.80 3.89
CA ILE A 162 -7.41 4.35 5.07
C ILE A 162 -8.02 3.05 5.57
N CYS A 163 -7.16 2.07 5.86
CA CYS A 163 -7.58 0.81 6.45
C CYS A 163 -7.85 0.99 7.93
N CYS A 164 -9.08 0.74 8.35
CA CYS A 164 -9.52 0.81 9.74
C CYS A 164 -9.65 -0.60 10.32
N HIS A 165 -9.17 -0.76 11.55
CA HIS A 165 -9.21 -1.99 12.33
C HIS A 165 -9.93 -1.75 13.66
N PRO A 166 -10.95 -2.55 14.02
CA PRO A 166 -11.59 -2.43 15.32
C PRO A 166 -10.64 -2.91 16.44
N LEU A 167 -10.66 -2.22 17.58
CA LEU A 167 -9.90 -2.56 18.79
C LEU A 167 -10.82 -2.88 19.99
N ASP A 168 -12.13 -2.75 19.81
CA ASP A 168 -13.16 -2.96 20.83
C ASP A 168 -13.55 -4.43 21.00
N GLU A 169 -13.29 -5.26 19.99
CA GLU A 169 -13.53 -6.71 20.01
C GLU A 169 -12.21 -7.50 19.98
N ALA A 170 -11.93 -8.24 21.06
CA ALA A 170 -10.75 -9.10 21.15
C ALA A 170 -10.74 -10.17 20.04
N GLY A 171 -9.61 -10.27 19.32
CA GLY A 171 -9.47 -11.18 18.19
C GLY A 171 -10.13 -10.67 16.91
N ALA A 172 -10.64 -9.45 16.87
CA ALA A 172 -11.12 -8.79 15.65
C ALA A 172 -10.12 -7.76 15.08
N GLU A 173 -8.96 -7.58 15.72
CA GLU A 173 -8.01 -6.49 15.42
C GLU A 173 -7.35 -6.61 14.05
N ASP A 174 -7.49 -7.76 13.39
CA ASP A 174 -7.06 -7.94 12.01
C ASP A 174 -8.17 -7.56 11.01
N ARG A 175 -9.47 -7.52 11.37
CA ARG A 175 -10.56 -7.15 10.44
C ARG A 175 -10.29 -5.81 9.77
N MET A 176 -10.69 -5.67 8.50
CA MET A 176 -10.40 -4.47 7.69
C MET A 176 -11.68 -3.91 7.07
N THR A 177 -11.89 -2.62 7.28
CA THR A 177 -12.77 -1.78 6.44
C THR A 177 -11.94 -0.63 5.87
N THR A 178 -12.35 -0.08 4.73
CA THR A 178 -11.72 1.13 4.19
C THR A 178 -12.63 2.32 4.36
N ARG A 179 -12.09 3.38 4.98
CA ARG A 179 -12.76 4.67 5.13
C ARG A 179 -12.07 5.71 4.26
N TYR A 180 -12.87 6.57 3.64
CA TYR A 180 -12.38 7.71 2.88
C TYR A 180 -12.09 8.91 3.80
N ALA A 181 -11.11 9.72 3.43
CA ALA A 181 -10.84 11.03 4.04
C ALA A 181 -10.39 12.03 2.97
N SER A 182 -10.65 13.31 3.20
CA SER A 182 -10.20 14.41 2.35
C SER A 182 -9.42 15.46 3.13
N SER A 183 -8.56 16.19 2.43
CA SER A 183 -7.77 17.28 3.00
C SER A 183 -7.43 18.32 1.93
N ILE A 184 -7.05 19.52 2.37
CA ILE A 184 -6.52 20.59 1.51
C ILE A 184 -4.99 20.69 1.59
N ASP A 185 -4.37 20.14 2.64
CA ASP A 185 -2.94 20.24 2.92
C ASP A 185 -2.26 18.86 3.03
N GLY A 186 -3.05 17.78 3.09
CA GLY A 186 -2.62 16.41 3.31
C GLY A 186 -2.10 16.12 4.74
N LEU A 187 -2.22 17.06 5.68
CA LEU A 187 -1.81 16.89 7.08
C LEU A 187 -3.02 16.85 8.00
N THR A 188 -3.97 17.76 7.78
CA THR A 188 -5.22 17.86 8.52
C THR A 188 -6.34 17.22 7.71
N TRP A 189 -6.90 16.11 8.21
CA TRP A 189 -7.83 15.30 7.46
C TRP A 189 -9.25 15.36 8.01
N THR A 190 -10.22 15.46 7.10
CA THR A 190 -11.65 15.28 7.40
C THR A 190 -12.06 13.87 7.02
N TRP A 191 -12.55 13.12 7.99
CA TRP A 191 -13.07 11.78 7.75
C TRP A 191 -14.40 11.82 6.98
N GLY A 192 -14.49 11.02 5.92
CA GLY A 192 -15.71 10.73 5.18
C GLY A 192 -16.35 9.40 5.57
N ASP A 193 -17.02 8.76 4.63
CA ASP A 193 -17.74 7.50 4.84
C ASP A 193 -16.84 6.26 4.73
N VAL A 194 -17.35 5.12 5.23
CA VAL A 194 -16.80 3.80 4.89
C VAL A 194 -17.16 3.49 3.45
N VAL A 195 -16.16 3.39 2.60
CA VAL A 195 -16.34 3.23 1.14
C VAL A 195 -16.11 1.81 0.65
N LEU A 196 -15.48 0.94 1.46
CA LEU A 196 -15.34 -0.48 1.14
C LEU A 196 -15.44 -1.33 2.41
N SER A 197 -16.45 -2.20 2.46
CA SER A 197 -16.72 -3.09 3.58
C SER A 197 -16.70 -4.56 3.14
N PRO A 198 -16.24 -5.48 4.02
CA PRO A 198 -16.25 -6.90 3.71
C PRO A 198 -17.67 -7.46 3.62
N PRO A 199 -17.91 -8.45 2.75
CA PRO A 199 -19.19 -9.14 2.66
C PRO A 199 -19.38 -10.12 3.83
N ARG A 200 -20.59 -10.67 3.97
CA ARG A 200 -20.88 -11.71 5.00
C ARG A 200 -20.19 -13.04 4.73
N THR A 201 -19.96 -13.37 3.46
CA THR A 201 -19.43 -14.63 2.96
C THR A 201 -18.47 -14.36 1.81
N GLY A 202 -17.60 -15.31 1.49
CA GLY A 202 -16.62 -15.18 0.41
C GLY A 202 -15.18 -15.15 0.92
N TRP A 203 -14.25 -15.08 -0.02
CA TRP A 203 -12.81 -15.16 0.22
C TRP A 203 -12.24 -13.89 0.88
N ASP A 204 -12.99 -12.81 0.92
CA ASP A 204 -12.63 -11.48 1.42
C ASP A 204 -13.52 -11.01 2.59
N ARG A 205 -14.30 -11.93 3.17
CA ARG A 205 -15.27 -11.64 4.25
C ARG A 205 -14.62 -11.17 5.55
N ARG A 206 -13.32 -11.42 5.77
CA ARG A 206 -12.63 -10.99 7.01
C ARG A 206 -12.31 -9.51 6.96
N GLY A 207 -12.04 -8.98 5.77
CA GLY A 207 -11.70 -7.59 5.61
C GLY A 207 -11.43 -7.23 4.15
N ARG A 208 -11.68 -5.96 3.83
CA ARG A 208 -11.33 -5.35 2.55
C ARG A 208 -10.54 -4.08 2.78
N ARG A 209 -9.38 -3.99 2.14
CA ARG A 209 -8.52 -2.81 2.15
C ARG A 209 -8.27 -2.36 0.72
N VAL A 210 -8.53 -1.08 0.42
CA VAL A 210 -8.13 -0.49 -0.86
C VAL A 210 -6.60 -0.55 -1.00
N ALA A 211 -6.14 -1.12 -2.12
CA ALA A 211 -4.73 -1.20 -2.47
C ALA A 211 -4.33 -0.08 -3.43
N ALA A 212 -5.15 0.21 -4.43
CA ALA A 212 -4.94 1.33 -5.35
C ALA A 212 -6.26 1.91 -5.85
N ILE A 213 -6.25 3.20 -6.18
CA ILE A 213 -7.34 3.91 -6.86
C ILE A 213 -6.78 4.56 -8.11
N LEU A 214 -7.48 4.37 -9.23
CA LEU A 214 -7.16 4.85 -10.56
C LEU A 214 -8.35 5.68 -11.06
N PRO A 215 -8.30 7.01 -10.88
CA PRO A 215 -9.30 7.92 -11.44
C PRO A 215 -9.37 7.81 -12.96
N ARG A 216 -10.57 8.02 -13.51
CA ARG A 216 -10.85 7.94 -14.94
C ARG A 216 -11.30 9.29 -15.48
N ALA A 217 -11.11 9.50 -16.78
CA ALA A 217 -11.48 10.75 -17.45
C ALA A 217 -12.98 11.06 -17.37
N ASP A 218 -13.83 10.03 -17.23
CA ASP A 218 -15.27 10.17 -17.04
C ASP A 218 -15.68 10.47 -15.58
N GLY A 219 -14.71 10.65 -14.69
CA GLY A 219 -14.91 10.92 -13.27
C GLY A 219 -15.09 9.67 -12.41
N SER A 220 -15.26 8.48 -13.01
CA SER A 220 -15.32 7.22 -12.28
C SER A 220 -13.96 6.81 -11.73
N VAL A 221 -13.93 5.78 -10.89
CA VAL A 221 -12.70 5.16 -10.40
C VAL A 221 -12.72 3.66 -10.65
N THR A 222 -11.54 3.12 -10.93
CA THR A 222 -11.27 1.68 -10.78
C THR A 222 -10.07 1.50 -9.86
N GLY A 223 -9.66 0.27 -9.62
CA GLY A 223 -8.47 0.00 -8.84
C GLY A 223 -8.43 -1.42 -8.30
N PHE A 224 -7.70 -1.56 -7.21
CA PHE A 224 -7.41 -2.84 -6.59
C PHE A 224 -7.74 -2.79 -5.10
N TYR A 225 -8.18 -3.92 -4.55
CA TYR A 225 -8.30 -4.11 -3.11
C TYR A 225 -7.74 -5.47 -2.71
N ASP A 226 -7.36 -5.55 -1.45
CA ASP A 226 -6.91 -6.77 -0.81
C ASP A 226 -7.99 -7.31 0.12
N GLY A 227 -8.11 -8.63 0.17
CA GLY A 227 -9.03 -9.33 1.06
C GLY A 227 -8.47 -10.65 1.58
N ARG A 228 -9.15 -11.18 2.60
CA ARG A 228 -8.91 -12.53 3.12
C ARG A 228 -10.13 -13.14 3.79
N ALA A 229 -10.15 -14.46 3.94
CA ALA A 229 -11.35 -15.21 4.28
C ALA A 229 -11.57 -15.27 5.80
N ASP A 230 -10.48 -15.30 6.56
CA ASP A 230 -10.49 -15.36 8.03
C ASP A 230 -9.15 -14.90 8.65
N ALA A 231 -9.06 -15.03 9.98
CA ALA A 231 -7.90 -14.57 10.76
C ALA A 231 -6.65 -15.43 10.57
N SER A 232 -6.77 -16.69 10.10
CA SER A 232 -5.62 -17.57 9.87
C SER A 232 -4.79 -17.15 8.65
N GLU A 233 -5.42 -16.38 7.75
CA GLU A 233 -4.81 -15.76 6.58
C GLU A 233 -4.22 -14.37 6.90
N ASN A 234 -4.13 -13.95 8.17
CA ASN A 234 -3.57 -12.65 8.53
C ASN A 234 -2.15 -12.48 7.95
N TRP A 235 -1.93 -11.37 7.24
CA TRP A 235 -0.77 -11.01 6.41
C TRP A 235 -0.74 -11.62 5.01
N TYR A 236 -1.52 -12.66 4.72
CA TYR A 236 -1.48 -13.40 3.47
C TYR A 236 -2.68 -13.06 2.56
N GLU A 237 -3.03 -11.77 2.47
CA GLU A 237 -4.14 -11.32 1.62
C GLU A 237 -3.88 -11.58 0.13
N ARG A 238 -4.99 -11.62 -0.63
CA ARG A 238 -5.03 -11.70 -2.09
C ARG A 238 -5.70 -10.46 -2.67
N THR A 239 -5.49 -10.17 -3.95
CA THR A 239 -6.00 -8.96 -4.60
C THR A 239 -7.12 -9.26 -5.59
N SER A 240 -8.13 -8.38 -5.65
CA SER A 240 -9.05 -8.31 -6.79
C SER A 240 -9.33 -6.83 -7.14
N THR A 241 -10.13 -6.60 -8.18
CA THR A 241 -10.41 -5.25 -8.69
C THR A 241 -11.63 -4.62 -8.03
N LEU A 242 -11.71 -3.30 -8.06
CA LEU A 242 -12.89 -2.55 -7.62
C LEU A 242 -13.24 -1.43 -8.60
N THR A 243 -14.46 -0.93 -8.50
CA THR A 243 -14.93 0.24 -9.25
C THR A 243 -15.73 1.17 -8.35
N GLY A 244 -15.88 2.43 -8.74
CA GLY A 244 -16.70 3.41 -8.04
C GLY A 244 -17.14 4.53 -8.98
N PRO A 245 -18.25 5.22 -8.67
CA PRO A 245 -18.79 6.26 -9.55
C PRO A 245 -18.00 7.57 -9.50
N SER A 246 -17.26 7.81 -8.41
CA SER A 246 -16.37 8.96 -8.25
C SER A 246 -15.37 8.75 -7.12
N ILE A 247 -14.38 9.64 -7.01
CA ILE A 247 -13.53 9.74 -5.81
C ILE A 247 -14.43 9.99 -4.58
N GLY A 248 -14.12 9.29 -3.48
CA GLY A 248 -14.84 9.40 -2.21
C GLY A 248 -16.20 8.69 -2.14
N ALA A 249 -16.74 8.19 -3.25
CA ALA A 249 -17.98 7.42 -3.25
C ALA A 249 -17.77 5.97 -2.80
N ALA A 250 -18.88 5.28 -2.50
CA ALA A 250 -18.86 3.85 -2.20
C ALA A 250 -18.27 3.04 -3.37
N LEU A 251 -17.40 2.09 -3.04
CA LEU A 251 -16.68 1.24 -3.98
C LEU A 251 -17.34 -0.14 -4.06
N THR A 252 -17.41 -0.67 -5.28
CA THR A 252 -17.90 -2.01 -5.58
C THR A 252 -16.72 -2.92 -5.84
N ALA A 253 -16.53 -3.91 -4.99
CA ALA A 253 -15.57 -4.99 -5.24
C ALA A 253 -16.07 -5.89 -6.38
N SER A 254 -15.15 -6.23 -7.28
CA SER A 254 -15.40 -7.18 -8.36
C SER A 254 -15.65 -8.59 -7.82
N SER A 255 -16.53 -9.34 -8.49
CA SER A 255 -16.67 -10.79 -8.31
C SER A 255 -15.82 -11.60 -9.29
N ALA A 256 -14.92 -10.93 -10.02
CA ALA A 256 -14.03 -11.54 -11.00
C ALA A 256 -12.86 -12.31 -10.32
N GLU A 257 -11.83 -12.62 -11.12
CA GLU A 257 -10.67 -13.36 -10.68
C GLU A 257 -9.92 -12.71 -9.51
N ILE A 258 -9.30 -13.58 -8.72
CA ILE A 258 -8.47 -13.23 -7.57
C ILE A 258 -7.03 -13.40 -8.04
N ALA A 259 -6.27 -12.31 -8.03
CA ALA A 259 -4.84 -12.36 -8.29
C ALA A 259 -4.14 -12.93 -7.06
N GLU A 260 -3.34 -13.98 -7.28
CA GLU A 260 -2.64 -14.71 -6.23
C GLU A 260 -1.25 -15.19 -6.69
N SER A 261 -0.34 -15.38 -5.74
CA SER A 261 0.94 -16.03 -6.03
C SER A 261 0.76 -17.55 -6.15
N PRO A 262 1.46 -18.24 -7.07
CA PRO A 262 1.48 -19.70 -7.10
C PRO A 262 2.30 -20.31 -5.94
N HIS A 263 2.92 -19.49 -5.10
CA HIS A 263 3.80 -19.92 -4.02
C HIS A 263 3.22 -19.65 -2.63
N GLY A 264 3.76 -20.37 -1.64
CA GLY A 264 3.46 -20.16 -0.23
C GLY A 264 1.95 -20.19 0.07
N ARG A 265 1.47 -19.16 0.75
CA ARG A 265 0.04 -18.97 1.08
C ARG A 265 -0.70 -18.09 0.07
N HIS A 266 -0.27 -18.11 -1.18
CA HIS A 266 -0.93 -17.42 -2.28
C HIS A 266 -0.96 -15.89 -2.18
N THR A 267 -0.11 -15.30 -1.33
CA THR A 267 -0.08 -13.85 -1.11
C THR A 267 0.26 -13.10 -2.40
N LEU A 268 -0.65 -12.21 -2.78
CA LEU A 268 -0.46 -11.18 -3.78
C LEU A 268 -1.32 -10.00 -3.33
N ARG A 269 -0.69 -8.92 -2.86
CA ARG A 269 -1.40 -7.82 -2.20
C ARG A 269 -0.71 -6.48 -2.39
N TYR A 270 -1.36 -5.42 -1.91
CA TYR A 270 -0.84 -4.06 -1.91
C TYR A 270 -0.43 -3.57 -3.31
N ALA A 271 -1.25 -3.88 -4.31
CA ALA A 271 -1.04 -3.32 -5.64
C ALA A 271 -0.91 -1.79 -5.57
N SER A 272 0.09 -1.26 -6.25
CA SER A 272 0.32 0.18 -6.47
C SER A 272 0.62 0.37 -7.94
N VAL A 273 0.02 1.38 -8.57
CA VAL A 273 0.05 1.55 -10.01
C VAL A 273 0.49 2.96 -10.35
N VAL A 274 1.44 3.06 -11.28
CA VAL A 274 1.87 4.30 -11.90
C VAL A 274 1.31 4.33 -13.32
N ASP A 275 0.56 5.37 -13.68
CA ASP A 275 0.17 5.62 -15.06
C ASP A 275 1.39 6.10 -15.86
N LEU A 276 1.71 5.40 -16.96
CA LEU A 276 2.83 5.73 -17.84
C LEU A 276 2.37 6.51 -19.10
N GLY A 277 1.07 6.76 -19.24
CA GLY A 277 0.46 7.32 -20.44
C GLY A 277 -0.03 6.26 -21.42
N ASP A 278 -0.78 6.71 -22.43
CA ASP A 278 -1.28 5.90 -23.55
C ASP A 278 -2.06 4.62 -23.13
N GLY A 279 -2.73 4.67 -21.98
CA GLY A 279 -3.50 3.55 -21.43
C GLY A 279 -2.65 2.42 -20.87
N THR A 280 -1.36 2.65 -20.61
CA THR A 280 -0.46 1.68 -20.00
C THR A 280 0.00 2.17 -18.63
N GLY A 281 -0.09 1.29 -17.64
CA GLY A 281 0.44 1.51 -16.30
C GLY A 281 1.54 0.52 -15.96
N ARG A 282 2.33 0.84 -14.94
CA ARG A 282 3.23 -0.11 -14.29
C ARG A 282 2.71 -0.39 -12.89
N ALA A 283 2.40 -1.66 -12.65
CA ALA A 283 2.01 -2.14 -11.33
C ALA A 283 3.23 -2.60 -10.54
N TYR A 284 3.19 -2.37 -9.24
CA TYR A 284 4.05 -2.96 -8.23
C TYR A 284 3.15 -3.66 -7.20
N PHE A 285 3.50 -4.86 -6.80
CA PHE A 285 2.72 -5.61 -5.82
C PHE A 285 3.62 -6.53 -4.99
N GLU A 286 3.21 -6.77 -3.76
CA GLU A 286 3.87 -7.71 -2.87
C GLU A 286 3.36 -9.13 -3.20
N ALA A 287 4.26 -10.10 -3.34
CA ALA A 287 3.87 -11.48 -3.59
C ALA A 287 4.79 -12.50 -2.92
N ALA A 288 4.23 -13.64 -2.52
CA ALA A 288 4.99 -14.77 -2.00
C ALA A 288 5.92 -15.35 -3.07
N SER A 289 7.14 -15.70 -2.69
CA SER A 289 8.13 -16.41 -3.52
C SER A 289 8.24 -17.88 -3.15
N ASP A 290 8.94 -18.64 -3.98
CA ASP A 290 9.22 -20.07 -3.82
C ASP A 290 10.05 -20.40 -2.58
N ASP A 291 10.90 -19.48 -2.13
CA ASP A 291 11.68 -19.59 -0.90
C ASP A 291 10.89 -19.30 0.40
N GLY A 292 9.59 -18.99 0.29
CA GLY A 292 8.70 -18.68 1.42
C GLY A 292 8.73 -17.23 1.90
N SER A 293 9.60 -16.38 1.35
CA SER A 293 9.60 -14.95 1.62
C SER A 293 8.52 -14.22 0.79
N ASN A 294 8.37 -12.91 0.99
CA ASN A 294 7.52 -12.05 0.17
C ASN A 294 8.38 -10.95 -0.46
N GLN A 295 8.20 -10.72 -1.76
CA GLN A 295 9.01 -9.81 -2.57
C GLN A 295 8.11 -8.84 -3.34
N ILE A 296 8.67 -7.72 -3.79
CA ILE A 296 7.95 -6.80 -4.67
C ILE A 296 8.20 -7.19 -6.12
N ARG A 297 7.11 -7.46 -6.82
CA ARG A 297 7.05 -7.77 -8.24
C ARG A 297 6.57 -6.54 -9.00
N THR A 298 6.94 -6.43 -10.27
CA THR A 298 6.45 -5.38 -11.17
C THR A 298 6.10 -5.93 -12.55
N GLN A 299 5.10 -5.33 -13.20
CA GLN A 299 4.71 -5.64 -14.57
C GLN A 299 4.01 -4.44 -15.22
N LEU A 300 3.86 -4.49 -16.54
CA LEU A 300 3.02 -3.55 -17.28
C LEU A 300 1.56 -4.05 -17.30
N ILE A 301 0.62 -3.11 -17.15
CA ILE A 301 -0.81 -3.37 -17.24
C ILE A 301 -1.52 -2.36 -18.12
N SER A 302 -2.65 -2.73 -18.70
CA SER A 302 -3.58 -1.80 -19.34
C SER A 302 -4.37 -1.08 -18.25
N LEU A 303 -4.55 0.23 -18.43
CA LEU A 303 -5.39 1.05 -17.57
C LEU A 303 -6.78 1.19 -18.18
#